data_AF-A0A2J8GJB8-F1
#
_entry.id   AF-A0A2J8GJB8-F1
#
_cell.length_a   1.000
_cell.length_b   1.000
_cell.length_c   1.000
_cell.angle_alpha   90.00
_cell.angle_beta   90.00
_cell.angle_gamma   90.00
#
_symmetry.space_group_name_H-M   'P 1'
#
loop_
_entity.id
_entity.type
_entity.pdbx_description
1 polymer ?
#
loop_
_entity_poly.entity_id
_entity_poly.type
_entity_poly.pdbx_seq_one_letter_code
_entity_poly.pdbx_strand_id
1 'polypeptide(L)'
;MAAPNAEWVLMYRGGLTRSRIAALTRAPPSTVGYHLAMARAADPGLQTAHENAASTRARVSVQGVARMRQLVAMVQETGRYPSRTSPATDERSLAAWLERRRHDATAGTLAPAYRDGLAVLPDWQRPPRPVADEVRWQDRFAALVRYRAAGHDWPRHKTVPSGEEHDLGLWLHSQRQKAHRGDLHPAKAQALDKLLPGWRAGRQRGRKPRNGSGNSD
;
A
#
# COMPACT_ATOMS: atom_id res chain seq x y z
N MET A 1 -36.66 7.47 41.03
CA MET A 1 -36.21 7.98 39.71
C MET A 1 -36.28 6.82 38.72
N ALA A 2 -36.88 7.01 37.54
CA ALA A 2 -37.01 5.96 36.53
C ALA A 2 -35.65 5.65 35.88
N ALA A 3 -35.36 4.37 35.62
CA ALA A 3 -34.13 3.96 34.95
C ALA A 3 -34.07 4.46 33.50
N PRO A 4 -32.87 4.75 32.94
CA PRO A 4 -32.73 5.10 31.53
C PRO A 4 -33.20 3.96 30.63
N ASN A 5 -33.84 4.29 29.50
CA ASN A 5 -34.33 3.28 28.56
C ASN A 5 -33.14 2.57 27.90
N ALA A 6 -32.99 1.27 28.18
CA ALA A 6 -31.83 0.48 27.75
C ALA A 6 -31.69 0.40 26.22
N GLU A 7 -32.79 0.31 25.49
CA GLU A 7 -32.78 0.25 24.03
C GLU A 7 -32.22 1.54 23.42
N TRP A 8 -32.66 2.70 23.92
CA TRP A 8 -32.19 4.00 23.44
C TRP A 8 -30.72 4.23 23.75
N VAL A 9 -30.26 3.75 24.92
CA VAL A 9 -28.85 3.78 25.31
C VAL A 9 -28.00 2.92 24.36
N LEU A 10 -28.45 1.72 24.00
CA LEU A 10 -27.75 0.87 23.04
C LEU A 10 -27.67 1.51 21.65
N MET A 11 -28.78 2.09 21.17
CA MET A 11 -28.79 2.81 19.88
C MET A 11 -27.82 4.00 19.91
N TYR A 12 -27.82 4.79 21.00
CA TYR A 12 -26.91 5.92 21.15
C TYR A 12 -25.45 5.47 21.22
N ARG A 13 -25.14 4.44 22.01
CA ARG A 13 -23.81 3.81 22.10
C ARG A 13 -23.34 3.30 20.73
N GLY A 14 -24.25 2.84 19.89
CA GLY A 14 -24.01 2.45 18.49
C GLY A 14 -23.82 3.63 17.51
N GLY A 15 -23.75 4.87 17.99
CA GLY A 15 -23.47 6.05 17.17
C GLY A 15 -24.71 6.75 16.58
N LEU A 16 -25.93 6.35 16.95
CA LEU A 16 -27.14 7.05 16.49
C LEU A 16 -27.35 8.34 17.30
N THR A 17 -27.75 9.41 16.61
CA THR A 17 -28.04 10.70 17.25
C THR A 17 -29.41 10.68 17.93
N ARG A 18 -29.62 11.57 18.92
CA ARG A 18 -30.92 11.71 19.63
C ARG A 18 -32.10 11.80 18.66
N SER A 19 -31.96 12.60 17.60
CA SER A 19 -33.03 12.86 16.63
C SER A 19 -33.33 11.63 15.79
N ARG A 20 -32.30 10.81 15.50
CA ARG A 20 -32.46 9.56 14.77
C ARG A 20 -33.15 8.49 15.62
N ILE A 21 -32.78 8.40 16.90
CA ILE A 21 -33.41 7.48 17.86
C ILE A 21 -34.89 7.84 18.02
N ALA A 22 -35.19 9.13 18.28
CA ALA A 22 -36.55 9.64 18.39
C ALA A 22 -37.42 9.30 17.17
N ALA A 23 -36.88 9.47 15.96
CA ALA A 23 -37.58 9.12 14.72
C ALA A 23 -37.84 7.61 14.60
N LEU A 24 -36.87 6.75 14.96
CA LEU A 24 -36.99 5.30 14.87
C LEU A 24 -37.97 4.73 15.90
N THR A 25 -37.94 5.25 17.12
CA THR A 25 -38.76 4.75 18.23
C THR A 25 -40.10 5.47 18.35
N ARG A 26 -40.37 6.43 17.44
CA ARG A 26 -41.55 7.32 17.47
C ARG A 26 -41.75 8.00 18.83
N ALA A 27 -40.65 8.32 19.51
CA ALA A 27 -40.64 8.98 20.81
C ALA A 27 -40.29 10.48 20.69
N PRO A 28 -40.74 11.35 21.60
CA PRO A 28 -40.34 12.76 21.59
C PRO A 28 -38.82 12.92 21.78
N PRO A 29 -38.13 13.77 20.99
CA PRO A 29 -36.69 13.99 21.12
C PRO A 29 -36.24 14.49 22.50
N SER A 30 -37.10 15.24 23.20
CA SER A 30 -36.90 15.69 24.57
C SER A 30 -36.83 14.53 25.56
N THR A 31 -37.77 13.58 25.46
CA THR A 31 -37.80 12.35 26.27
C THR A 31 -36.55 11.51 26.01
N VAL A 32 -36.18 11.29 24.76
CA VAL A 32 -34.93 10.58 24.41
C VAL A 32 -33.72 11.30 25.00
N GLY A 33 -33.65 12.62 24.87
CA GLY A 33 -32.57 13.44 25.43
C GLY A 33 -32.44 13.30 26.95
N TYR A 34 -33.57 13.27 27.67
CA TYR A 34 -33.60 13.07 29.11
C TYR A 34 -33.02 11.71 29.53
N HIS A 35 -33.48 10.61 28.90
CA HIS A 35 -32.96 9.27 29.21
C HIS A 35 -31.47 9.13 28.86
N LEU A 36 -31.01 9.75 27.76
CA LEU A 36 -29.59 9.75 27.41
C LEU A 36 -28.74 10.59 28.38
N ALA A 37 -29.25 11.71 28.89
CA ALA A 37 -28.57 12.51 29.90
C ALA A 37 -28.38 11.71 31.20
N MET A 38 -29.43 11.01 31.65
CA MET A 38 -29.34 10.10 32.80
C MET A 38 -28.34 8.97 32.55
N ALA A 39 -28.36 8.36 31.35
CA ALA A 39 -27.45 7.28 31.01
C ALA A 39 -25.98 7.73 30.95
N ARG A 40 -25.69 8.94 30.46
CA ARG A 40 -24.32 9.50 30.47
C ARG A 40 -23.84 9.86 31.88
N ALA A 41 -24.75 10.27 32.77
CA ALA A 41 -24.42 10.49 34.17
C ALA A 41 -24.09 9.18 34.91
N ALA A 42 -24.77 8.08 34.56
CA ALA A 42 -24.52 6.75 35.12
C ALA A 42 -23.33 6.02 34.47
N ASP A 43 -23.08 6.24 33.18
CA ASP A 43 -21.94 5.70 32.42
C ASP A 43 -21.25 6.82 31.62
N PRO A 44 -20.18 7.42 32.19
CA PRO A 44 -19.39 8.44 31.50
C PRO A 44 -18.77 7.96 30.18
N GLY A 45 -18.54 6.65 30.00
CA GLY A 45 -17.95 6.06 28.79
C GLY A 45 -18.91 6.00 27.60
N LEU A 46 -20.22 6.21 27.84
CA LEU A 46 -21.25 6.16 26.81
C LEU A 46 -21.03 7.19 25.69
N GLN A 47 -20.55 8.39 26.03
CA GLN A 47 -20.28 9.46 25.07
C GLN A 47 -19.12 9.09 24.14
N THR A 48 -18.00 8.61 24.70
CA THR A 48 -16.85 8.15 23.91
C THR A 48 -17.20 6.97 23.02
N ALA A 49 -17.99 6.01 23.52
CA ALA A 49 -18.47 4.89 22.72
C ALA A 49 -19.34 5.34 21.53
N HIS A 50 -20.26 6.29 21.77
CA HIS A 50 -21.07 6.92 20.71
C HIS A 50 -20.18 7.59 19.66
N GLU A 51 -19.21 8.40 20.07
CA GLU A 51 -18.31 9.13 19.17
C GLU A 51 -17.44 8.18 18.33
N ASN A 52 -16.93 7.10 18.93
CA ASN A 52 -16.17 6.07 18.25
C ASN A 52 -17.02 5.32 17.21
N ALA A 53 -18.25 4.95 17.56
CA ALA A 53 -19.17 4.28 16.65
C ALA A 53 -19.63 5.19 15.51
N ALA A 54 -19.97 6.45 15.82
CA ALA A 54 -20.33 7.46 14.83
C ALA A 54 -19.16 7.76 13.88
N SER A 55 -17.94 7.88 14.40
CA SER A 55 -16.72 8.07 13.62
C SER A 55 -16.46 6.88 12.70
N THR A 56 -16.64 5.65 13.19
CA THR A 56 -16.48 4.42 12.38
C THR A 56 -17.49 4.39 11.23
N ARG A 57 -18.76 4.72 11.50
CA ARG A 57 -19.81 4.80 10.48
C ARG A 57 -19.57 5.94 9.48
N ALA A 58 -19.05 7.08 9.93
CA ALA A 58 -18.66 8.17 9.04
C ALA A 58 -17.51 7.77 8.09
N ARG A 59 -16.57 6.93 8.56
CA ARG A 59 -15.52 6.32 7.72
C ARG A 59 -16.09 5.30 6.71
N VAL A 60 -17.24 4.68 7.00
CA VAL A 60 -17.92 3.69 6.13
C VAL A 60 -19.11 4.32 5.41
N SER A 61 -18.86 4.91 4.24
CA SER A 61 -19.93 5.49 3.42
C SER A 61 -20.71 4.44 2.63
N VAL A 62 -21.98 4.73 2.32
CA VAL A 62 -22.83 3.87 1.47
C VAL A 62 -22.18 3.61 0.10
N GLN A 63 -21.59 4.65 -0.50
CA GLN A 63 -20.85 4.53 -1.76
C GLN A 63 -19.61 3.65 -1.61
N GLY A 64 -18.90 3.73 -0.48
CA GLY A 64 -17.74 2.89 -0.22
C GLY A 64 -18.10 1.41 -0.06
N VAL A 65 -19.21 1.11 0.61
CA VAL A 65 -19.75 -0.27 0.70
C VAL A 65 -20.17 -0.78 -0.68
N ALA A 66 -20.81 0.06 -1.50
CA ALA A 66 -21.17 -0.29 -2.87
C ALA A 66 -19.92 -0.60 -3.72
N ARG A 67 -18.87 0.23 -3.64
CA ARG A 67 -17.60 -0.03 -4.33
C ARG A 67 -16.92 -1.30 -3.86
N MET A 68 -16.95 -1.59 -2.56
CA MET A 68 -16.44 -2.85 -2.02
C MET A 68 -17.16 -4.05 -2.65
N ARG A 69 -18.49 -4.01 -2.72
CA ARG A 69 -19.30 -5.08 -3.35
C ARG A 69 -18.99 -5.24 -4.84
N GLN A 70 -18.89 -4.13 -5.58
CA GLN A 70 -18.51 -4.15 -7.00
C GLN A 70 -17.12 -4.78 -7.21
N LEU A 71 -16.17 -4.42 -6.36
CA LEU A 71 -14.82 -4.98 -6.40
C LEU A 71 -14.82 -6.49 -6.11
N VAL A 72 -15.56 -6.92 -5.09
CA VAL A 72 -15.68 -8.35 -4.75
C VAL A 72 -16.32 -9.12 -5.90
N ALA A 73 -17.44 -8.62 -6.43
CA ALA A 73 -18.14 -9.25 -7.55
C ALA A 73 -17.23 -9.39 -8.77
N MET A 74 -16.54 -8.32 -9.17
CA MET A 74 -15.62 -8.33 -10.30
C MET A 74 -14.50 -9.38 -10.13
N VAL A 75 -13.88 -9.44 -8.95
CA VAL A 75 -12.77 -10.38 -8.70
C VAL A 75 -13.27 -11.83 -8.69
N GLN A 76 -14.45 -12.08 -8.13
CA GLN A 76 -15.05 -13.42 -8.12
C GLN A 76 -15.50 -13.87 -9.52
N GLU A 77 -16.02 -12.95 -10.34
CA GLU A 77 -16.47 -13.24 -11.71
C GLU A 77 -15.28 -13.45 -12.67
N THR A 78 -14.26 -12.60 -12.58
CA THR A 78 -13.16 -12.57 -13.56
C THR A 78 -11.89 -13.28 -13.09
N GLY A 79 -11.80 -13.62 -11.80
CA GLY A 79 -10.59 -14.16 -11.17
C GLY A 79 -9.42 -13.17 -11.08
N ARG A 80 -9.60 -11.91 -11.49
CA ARG A 80 -8.55 -10.89 -11.57
C ARG A 80 -8.91 -9.62 -10.81
N TYR A 81 -7.89 -8.97 -10.25
CA TYR A 81 -8.04 -7.65 -9.64
C TYR A 81 -8.18 -6.55 -10.70
N PRO A 82 -8.90 -5.46 -10.39
CA PRO A 82 -9.05 -4.33 -11.28
C PRO A 82 -7.71 -3.65 -11.59
N SER A 83 -7.51 -3.28 -12.85
CA SER A 83 -6.31 -2.61 -13.33
C SER A 83 -6.49 -1.10 -13.52
N ARG A 84 -5.49 -0.33 -13.11
CA ARG A 84 -5.41 1.12 -13.39
C ARG A 84 -5.22 1.44 -14.88
N THR A 85 -4.81 0.46 -15.68
CA THR A 85 -4.59 0.61 -17.12
C THR A 85 -5.71 -0.01 -17.97
N SER A 86 -6.80 -0.46 -17.34
CA SER A 86 -7.96 -1.00 -18.06
C SER A 86 -8.59 0.06 -18.97
N PRO A 87 -9.11 -0.30 -20.15
CA PRO A 87 -9.88 0.63 -21.00
C PRO A 87 -11.20 1.05 -20.34
N ALA A 88 -11.76 0.26 -19.41
CA ALA A 88 -12.99 0.59 -18.69
C ALA A 88 -12.76 1.59 -17.56
N THR A 89 -13.49 2.71 -17.57
CA THR A 89 -13.40 3.76 -16.54
C THR A 89 -13.75 3.26 -15.15
N ASP A 90 -14.79 2.42 -15.05
CA ASP A 90 -15.24 1.86 -13.77
C ASP A 90 -14.18 0.97 -13.15
N GLU A 91 -13.53 0.13 -13.95
CA GLU A 91 -12.42 -0.73 -13.50
C GLU A 91 -11.24 0.11 -12.98
N ARG A 92 -10.84 1.17 -13.71
CA ARG A 92 -9.78 2.08 -13.24
C ARG A 92 -10.14 2.73 -11.91
N SER A 93 -11.42 3.11 -11.73
CA SER A 93 -11.92 3.72 -10.50
C SER A 93 -11.90 2.74 -9.32
N LEU A 94 -12.23 1.47 -9.55
CA LEU A 94 -12.17 0.39 -8.57
C LEU A 94 -10.71 0.08 -8.19
N ALA A 95 -9.80 0.06 -9.16
CA ALA A 95 -8.37 -0.11 -8.91
C ALA A 95 -7.80 0.99 -8.00
N ALA A 96 -8.14 2.25 -8.27
CA ALA A 96 -7.72 3.38 -7.43
C ALA A 96 -8.34 3.32 -6.02
N TRP A 97 -9.59 2.89 -5.91
CA TRP A 97 -10.25 2.72 -4.62
C TRP A 97 -9.59 1.61 -3.78
N LEU A 98 -9.29 0.45 -4.39
CA LEU A 98 -8.60 -0.66 -3.72
C LEU A 98 -7.22 -0.25 -3.22
N GLU A 99 -6.46 0.50 -4.03
CA GLU A 99 -5.15 1.01 -3.65
C GLU A 99 -5.20 1.87 -2.38
N ARG A 100 -6.21 2.76 -2.28
CA ARG A 100 -6.41 3.56 -1.07
C ARG A 100 -6.76 2.71 0.14
N ARG A 101 -7.59 1.67 -0.01
CA ARG A 101 -7.93 0.76 1.09
C ARG A 101 -6.76 -0.11 1.55
N ARG A 102 -5.88 -0.52 0.63
CA ARG A 102 -4.60 -1.17 0.97
C ARG A 102 -3.72 -0.22 1.79
N HIS A 103 -3.62 1.04 1.38
CA HIS A 103 -2.87 2.05 2.11
C HIS A 103 -3.41 2.25 3.53
N ASP A 104 -4.73 2.43 3.67
CA ASP A 104 -5.39 2.54 4.99
C ASP A 104 -5.17 1.28 5.84
N ALA A 105 -5.14 0.09 5.22
CA ALA A 105 -4.86 -1.16 5.94
C ALA A 105 -3.43 -1.19 6.48
N THR A 106 -2.44 -0.84 5.65
CA THR A 106 -1.04 -0.72 6.10
C THR A 106 -0.83 0.37 7.15
N ALA A 107 -1.63 1.44 7.11
CA ALA A 107 -1.60 2.51 8.12
C ALA A 107 -2.39 2.18 9.40
N GLY A 108 -3.09 1.03 9.45
CA GLY A 108 -3.92 0.63 10.58
C GLY A 108 -5.23 1.43 10.72
N THR A 109 -5.57 2.30 9.76
CA THR A 109 -6.72 3.21 9.82
C THR A 109 -7.96 2.68 9.09
N LEU A 110 -7.84 1.56 8.35
CA LEU A 110 -8.95 0.96 7.63
C LEU A 110 -10.07 0.54 8.57
N ALA A 111 -11.29 1.00 8.29
CA ALA A 111 -12.48 0.63 9.04
C ALA A 111 -12.70 -0.91 9.02
N PRO A 112 -13.03 -1.55 10.15
CA PRO A 112 -13.22 -3.00 10.24
C PRO A 112 -14.19 -3.56 9.18
N ALA A 113 -15.30 -2.87 8.93
CA ALA A 113 -16.28 -3.30 7.93
C ALA A 113 -15.70 -3.45 6.50
N TYR A 114 -14.74 -2.60 6.10
CA TYR A 114 -14.05 -2.77 4.82
C TYR A 114 -13.04 -3.90 4.86
N ARG A 115 -12.34 -4.06 5.99
CA ARG A 115 -11.37 -5.14 6.18
C ARG A 115 -12.06 -6.50 6.05
N ASP A 116 -13.14 -6.69 6.80
CA ASP A 116 -13.90 -7.94 6.84
C ASP A 116 -14.56 -8.21 5.48
N GLY A 117 -15.14 -7.19 4.85
CA GLY A 117 -15.76 -7.32 3.54
C GLY A 117 -14.77 -7.57 2.40
N LEU A 118 -13.51 -7.13 2.51
CA LEU A 118 -12.46 -7.43 1.53
C LEU A 118 -11.73 -8.75 1.81
N ALA A 119 -11.78 -9.27 3.04
CA ALA A 119 -11.11 -10.51 3.45
C ALA A 119 -11.58 -11.76 2.68
N VAL A 120 -12.74 -11.68 2.02
CA VAL A 120 -13.23 -12.73 1.10
C VAL A 120 -12.39 -12.88 -0.17
N LEU A 121 -11.51 -11.92 -0.48
CA LEU A 121 -10.68 -11.93 -1.67
C LEU A 121 -9.24 -12.38 -1.34
N PRO A 122 -8.65 -13.30 -2.13
CA PRO A 122 -7.33 -13.85 -1.86
C PRO A 122 -6.22 -12.81 -2.09
N ASP A 123 -5.32 -12.65 -1.12
CA ASP A 123 -4.18 -11.72 -1.21
C ASP A 123 -4.56 -10.25 -1.51
N TRP A 124 -5.77 -9.83 -1.12
CA TRP A 124 -6.24 -8.48 -1.43
C TRP A 124 -5.38 -7.40 -0.80
N GLN A 125 -4.62 -7.71 0.26
CA GLN A 125 -3.69 -6.81 0.94
C GLN A 125 -2.29 -6.76 0.30
N ARG A 126 -2.08 -7.37 -0.87
CA ARG A 126 -0.78 -7.37 -1.56
C ARG A 126 -0.15 -5.96 -1.51
N PRO A 127 1.11 -5.84 -1.05
CA PRO A 127 1.69 -4.56 -0.67
C PRO A 127 1.59 -3.53 -1.80
N PRO A 128 1.44 -2.23 -1.47
CA PRO A 128 1.43 -1.16 -2.44
C PRO A 128 2.62 -1.28 -3.41
N ARG A 129 2.42 -0.93 -4.70
CA ARG A 129 3.48 -0.99 -5.73
C ARG A 129 4.83 -0.42 -5.26
N PRO A 130 4.90 0.72 -4.53
CA PRO A 130 6.17 1.24 -4.00
C PRO A 130 6.91 0.29 -3.06
N VAL A 131 6.18 -0.47 -2.22
CA VAL A 131 6.78 -1.45 -1.29
C VAL A 131 7.26 -2.68 -2.06
N ALA A 132 6.49 -3.16 -3.03
CA ALA A 132 6.90 -4.27 -3.88
C ALA A 132 8.11 -3.90 -4.77
N ASP A 133 8.16 -2.66 -5.27
CA ASP A 133 9.28 -2.13 -6.04
C ASP A 133 10.54 -1.98 -5.16
N GLU A 134 10.37 -1.62 -3.89
CA GLU A 134 11.48 -1.59 -2.93
C GLU A 134 12.02 -3.00 -2.66
N VAL A 135 11.16 -3.97 -2.39
CA VAL A 135 11.56 -5.38 -2.20
C VAL A 135 12.31 -5.90 -3.43
N ARG A 136 11.74 -5.71 -4.63
CA ARG A 136 12.41 -6.10 -5.89
C ARG A 136 13.76 -5.41 -6.07
N TRP A 137 13.87 -4.14 -5.67
CA TRP A 137 15.14 -3.42 -5.74
C TRP A 137 16.16 -4.04 -4.78
N GLN A 138 15.77 -4.33 -3.54
CA GLN A 138 16.64 -4.96 -2.54
C GLN A 138 17.09 -6.37 -2.97
N ASP A 139 16.18 -7.18 -3.51
CA ASP A 139 16.49 -8.53 -3.99
C ASP A 139 17.51 -8.51 -5.13
N ARG A 140 17.30 -7.63 -6.12
CA ARG A 140 18.22 -7.47 -7.25
C ARG A 140 19.56 -6.87 -6.83
N PHE A 141 19.56 -5.95 -5.87
CA PHE A 141 20.77 -5.41 -5.27
C PHE A 141 21.57 -6.51 -4.56
N ALA A 142 20.93 -7.30 -3.70
CA ALA A 142 21.55 -8.41 -3.00
C ALA A 142 22.09 -9.48 -3.97
N ALA A 143 21.33 -9.81 -5.03
CA ALA A 143 21.78 -10.72 -6.07
C ALA A 143 23.02 -10.19 -6.80
N LEU A 144 23.08 -8.90 -7.14
CA LEU A 144 24.26 -8.30 -7.77
C LEU A 144 25.48 -8.29 -6.84
N VAL A 145 25.28 -8.04 -5.53
CA VAL A 145 26.35 -8.12 -4.53
C VAL A 145 26.90 -9.55 -4.45
N ARG A 146 26.04 -10.57 -4.36
CA ARG A 146 26.46 -11.97 -4.35
C ARG A 146 27.20 -12.34 -5.64
N TYR A 147 26.67 -11.93 -6.79
CA TYR A 147 27.28 -12.16 -8.09
C TYR A 147 28.71 -11.59 -8.17
N ARG A 148 28.92 -10.36 -7.67
CA ARG A 148 30.25 -9.74 -7.60
C ARG A 148 31.17 -10.39 -6.56
N ALA A 149 30.62 -10.79 -5.41
CA ALA A 149 31.37 -11.49 -4.36
C ALA A 149 31.84 -12.89 -4.78
N ALA A 150 31.09 -13.56 -5.66
CA ALA A 150 31.48 -14.84 -6.27
C ALA A 150 32.64 -14.72 -7.30
N GLY A 151 33.22 -13.53 -7.47
CA GLY A 151 34.34 -13.28 -8.37
C GLY A 151 33.93 -12.97 -9.81
N HIS A 152 32.63 -12.88 -10.11
CA HIS A 152 32.18 -12.52 -11.46
C HIS A 152 32.47 -11.04 -11.76
N ASP A 153 32.84 -10.78 -13.02
CA ASP A 153 32.95 -9.42 -13.55
C ASP A 153 31.56 -8.80 -13.78
N TRP A 154 31.44 -7.50 -14.07
CA TRP A 154 30.13 -6.83 -14.16
C TRP A 154 29.18 -7.50 -15.15
N PRO A 155 27.90 -7.72 -14.79
CA PRO A 155 26.97 -8.49 -15.61
C PRO A 155 26.66 -7.81 -16.95
N ARG A 156 26.52 -8.62 -18.02
CA ARG A 156 26.21 -8.18 -19.38
C ARG A 156 24.77 -8.53 -19.76
N HIS A 157 24.05 -7.57 -20.34
CA HIS A 157 22.72 -7.85 -20.93
C HIS A 157 22.75 -8.03 -22.46
N LYS A 158 23.75 -7.49 -23.17
CA LYS A 158 23.77 -7.52 -24.64
C LYS A 158 24.33 -8.81 -25.24
N THR A 159 25.19 -9.51 -24.50
CA THR A 159 25.94 -10.67 -25.00
C THR A 159 25.45 -11.99 -24.40
N VAL A 160 24.58 -11.93 -23.40
CA VAL A 160 23.98 -13.07 -22.72
C VAL A 160 22.49 -13.00 -23.00
N PRO A 161 21.88 -13.98 -23.69
CA PRO A 161 20.50 -13.88 -24.13
C PRO A 161 19.46 -14.13 -23.03
N SER A 162 19.83 -14.85 -21.95
CA SER A 162 18.94 -15.10 -20.80
C SER A 162 19.74 -15.56 -19.57
N GLY A 163 19.10 -15.56 -18.39
CA GLY A 163 19.69 -16.03 -17.13
C GLY A 163 20.08 -14.90 -16.18
N GLU A 164 20.64 -15.27 -15.02
CA GLU A 164 20.92 -14.34 -13.92
C GLU A 164 21.83 -13.17 -14.36
N GLU A 165 22.88 -13.42 -15.16
CA GLU A 165 23.75 -12.36 -15.66
C GLU A 165 23.00 -11.36 -16.57
N HIS A 166 22.09 -11.84 -17.43
CA HIS A 166 21.31 -10.98 -18.31
C HIS A 166 20.40 -10.04 -17.51
N ASP A 167 19.64 -10.62 -16.57
CA ASP A 167 18.69 -9.89 -15.72
C ASP A 167 19.39 -8.84 -14.85
N LEU A 168 20.51 -9.21 -14.23
CA LEU A 168 21.33 -8.28 -13.45
C LEU A 168 21.94 -7.20 -14.35
N GLY A 169 22.33 -7.54 -15.58
CA GLY A 169 22.86 -6.61 -16.57
C GLY A 169 21.84 -5.56 -17.02
N LEU A 170 20.57 -5.95 -17.20
CA LEU A 170 19.47 -5.04 -17.52
C LEU A 170 19.17 -4.13 -16.32
N TRP A 171 19.04 -4.72 -15.13
CA TRP A 171 18.75 -3.98 -13.90
C TRP A 171 19.84 -2.93 -13.61
N LEU A 172 21.11 -3.32 -13.70
CA LEU A 172 22.25 -2.42 -13.50
C LEU A 172 22.30 -1.31 -14.54
N HIS A 173 21.98 -1.61 -15.80
CA HIS A 173 21.86 -0.59 -16.84
C HIS A 173 20.76 0.43 -16.49
N SER A 174 19.59 -0.02 -16.03
CA SER A 174 18.53 0.88 -15.57
C SER A 174 18.95 1.75 -14.38
N GLN A 175 19.70 1.20 -13.41
CA GLN A 175 20.21 2.01 -12.28
C GLN A 175 21.19 3.10 -12.75
N ARG A 176 22.07 2.78 -13.71
CA ARG A 176 23.02 3.76 -14.29
C ARG A 176 22.30 4.88 -15.01
N GLN A 177 21.28 4.55 -15.81
CA GLN A 177 20.47 5.54 -16.51
C GLN A 177 19.76 6.48 -15.52
N LYS A 178 19.17 5.94 -14.45
CA LYS A 178 18.55 6.75 -13.39
C LYS A 178 19.55 7.64 -12.67
N ALA A 179 20.73 7.13 -12.33
CA ALA A 179 21.77 7.93 -11.69
C ALA A 179 22.27 9.07 -12.60
N HIS A 180 22.47 8.79 -13.89
CA HIS A 180 22.87 9.81 -14.87
C HIS A 180 21.82 10.92 -15.02
N ARG A 181 20.54 10.59 -14.91
CA ARG A 181 19.44 11.57 -14.99
C ARG A 181 19.14 12.28 -13.67
N GLY A 182 19.77 11.87 -12.57
CA GLY A 182 19.46 12.40 -11.23
C GLY A 182 18.20 11.82 -10.59
N ASP A 183 17.55 10.83 -11.21
CA ASP A 183 16.29 10.23 -10.76
C ASP A 183 16.48 9.08 -9.75
N LEU A 184 17.73 8.70 -9.47
CA LEU A 184 18.02 7.63 -8.53
C LEU A 184 17.95 8.15 -7.09
N HIS A 185 17.08 7.54 -6.28
CA HIS A 185 16.92 7.90 -4.88
C HIS A 185 18.28 7.91 -4.14
N PRO A 186 18.62 8.97 -3.36
CA PRO A 186 19.94 9.13 -2.75
C PRO A 186 20.40 7.93 -1.91
N ALA A 187 19.51 7.36 -1.10
CA ALA A 187 19.82 6.17 -0.29
C ALA A 187 20.23 4.95 -1.15
N LYS A 188 19.61 4.78 -2.34
CA LYS A 188 19.94 3.69 -3.27
C LYS A 188 21.29 3.92 -3.93
N ALA A 189 21.59 5.17 -4.30
CA ALA A 189 22.90 5.54 -4.83
C ALA A 189 24.01 5.29 -3.78
N GLN A 190 23.78 5.69 -2.53
CA GLN A 190 24.74 5.47 -1.45
C GLN A 190 24.98 3.98 -1.17
N ALA A 191 23.92 3.16 -1.19
CA ALA A 191 24.04 1.71 -1.01
C ALA A 191 24.86 1.05 -2.14
N LEU A 192 24.61 1.44 -3.39
CA LEU A 192 25.38 0.99 -4.55
C LEU A 192 26.85 1.43 -4.48
N ASP A 193 27.11 2.67 -4.06
CA ASP A 193 28.48 3.19 -3.92
C ASP A 193 29.26 2.46 -2.83
N LYS A 194 28.59 2.11 -1.73
CA LYS A 194 29.21 1.41 -0.59
C LYS A 194 29.57 -0.04 -0.91
N LEU A 195 28.65 -0.80 -1.50
CA LEU A 195 28.81 -2.26 -1.66
C LEU A 195 29.29 -2.67 -3.05
N LEU A 196 29.19 -1.78 -4.05
CA LEU A 196 29.53 -2.07 -5.44
C LEU A 196 30.39 -0.95 -6.03
N PRO A 197 31.56 -0.63 -5.47
CA PRO A 197 32.42 0.43 -6.00
C PRO A 197 32.73 0.20 -7.48
N GLY A 198 32.62 1.26 -8.29
CA GLY A 198 32.81 1.19 -9.75
C GLY A 198 31.56 0.78 -10.55
N TRP A 199 30.41 0.54 -9.91
CA TRP A 199 29.18 0.15 -10.59
C TRP A 199 28.72 1.13 -11.67
N ARG A 200 29.05 2.42 -11.55
CA ARG A 200 28.72 3.47 -12.54
C ARG A 200 29.49 3.33 -13.85
N ALA A 201 30.78 3.03 -13.76
CA ALA A 201 31.67 2.91 -14.93
C ALA A 201 31.55 1.52 -15.61
N GLY A 202 31.28 0.47 -14.83
CA GLY A 202 31.23 -0.90 -15.33
C GLY A 202 32.62 -1.43 -15.73
N ARG A 203 32.66 -2.44 -16.62
CA ARG A 203 33.93 -3.01 -17.10
C ARG A 203 34.72 -1.93 -17.82
N GLN A 204 35.97 -1.71 -17.44
CA GLN A 204 36.86 -0.86 -18.22
C GLN A 204 37.07 -1.53 -19.58
N ARG A 205 36.77 -0.81 -20.67
CA ARG A 205 37.19 -1.25 -22.00
C ARG A 205 38.71 -1.33 -21.97
N GLY A 206 39.26 -2.52 -22.27
CA GLY A 206 40.70 -2.73 -22.32
C GLY A 206 41.35 -1.64 -23.16
N ARG A 207 42.14 -0.78 -22.50
CA ARG A 207 43.12 0.06 -23.19
C ARG A 207 44.18 -0.91 -23.70
N LYS A 208 44.25 -1.12 -25.01
CA LYS A 208 45.37 -1.84 -25.64
C LYS A 208 46.67 -1.20 -25.12
N PRO A 209 47.63 -1.97 -24.56
CA PRO A 209 48.89 -1.38 -24.15
C PRO A 209 49.54 -0.78 -25.40
N ARG A 210 49.92 0.50 -25.32
CA ARG A 210 50.83 1.09 -26.31
C ARG A 210 52.15 0.34 -26.13
N ASN A 211 52.48 -0.55 -27.05
CA ASN A 211 53.83 -1.08 -27.14
C ASN A 211 54.78 0.12 -27.30
N GLY A 212 55.49 0.42 -26.23
CA GLY A 212 56.71 1.20 -26.30
C GLY A 212 57.82 0.26 -26.73
N SER A 213 58.15 0.29 -28.02
CA SER A 213 59.48 -0.01 -28.50
C SER A 213 60.09 1.37 -28.74
N GLY A 214 60.98 1.90 -27.91
CA GLY A 214 62.21 1.24 -27.49
C GLY A 214 63.28 1.65 -28.49
N ASN A 215 63.82 2.85 -28.30
CA ASN A 215 65.03 3.34 -28.94
C ASN A 215 66.21 2.49 -28.49
N SER A 216 67.09 2.04 -29.40
CA SER A 216 68.52 1.77 -29.14
C SER A 216 69.27 1.60 -30.47
N ASP A 217 70.33 2.39 -30.58
CA ASP A 217 71.52 2.40 -31.45
C ASP A 217 71.38 2.41 -32.99
#